data_AF-T1C5M9-F1
#
_entry.id   AF-T1C5M9-F1
#
_cell.length_a   1.000
_cell.length_b   1.000
_cell.length_c   1.000
_cell.angle_alpha   90.00
_cell.angle_beta   90.00
_cell.angle_gamma   90.00
#
_symmetry.space_group_name_H-M   'P 1'
#
loop_
_entity.id
_entity.type
_entity.pdbx_description
1 polymer ?
#
loop_
_entity_poly.entity_id
_entity_poly.type
_entity_poly.pdbx_seq_one_letter_code
_entity_poly.pdbx_strand_id
1 'polypeptide(L)'
;GPKAEAEKIKAQLAEFLRDELKLELSAEKTLITHARSQPARYLGYEIIVQHENSKITNGRRAVNGRIGLRVPLDVIKAKSAPYRRHGKPWQRSAMQNLDDYDIVKTYGAEYRGIVQYYMLANDVWR
;
A
#
# COMPACT_ATOMS: atom_id res chain seq x y z
N GLY A 1 -11.84 -1.58 -18.11
CA GLY A 1 -11.71 -1.95 -19.53
C GLY A 1 -11.49 -3.45 -19.66
N PRO A 2 -11.54 -3.98 -20.89
CA PRO A 2 -11.21 -5.37 -21.20
C PRO A 2 -9.71 -5.62 -21.04
N LYS A 3 -9.35 -6.85 -20.65
CA LYS A 3 -7.95 -7.27 -20.45
C LYS A 3 -7.09 -7.11 -21.72
N ALA A 4 -7.69 -7.36 -22.89
CA ALA A 4 -7.01 -7.27 -24.18
C ALA A 4 -6.47 -5.87 -24.50
N GLU A 5 -7.15 -4.80 -24.05
CA GLU A 5 -6.63 -3.44 -24.23
C GLU A 5 -5.40 -3.19 -23.36
N ALA A 6 -5.41 -3.67 -22.11
CA ALA A 6 -4.26 -3.55 -21.22
C ALA A 6 -3.03 -4.30 -21.75
N GLU A 7 -3.23 -5.46 -22.38
CA GLU A 7 -2.16 -6.23 -23.04
C GLU A 7 -1.57 -5.47 -24.24
N LYS A 8 -2.41 -4.82 -25.06
CA LYS A 8 -1.94 -3.96 -26.17
C LYS A 8 -1.09 -2.79 -25.68
N ILE A 9 -1.55 -2.10 -24.65
CA ILE A 9 -0.81 -0.97 -24.04
C ILE A 9 0.54 -1.46 -23.48
N LYS A 10 0.56 -2.63 -22.84
CA LYS A 10 1.80 -3.23 -22.31
C LYS A 10 2.80 -3.52 -23.43
N ALA A 11 2.35 -4.03 -24.58
CA ALA A 11 3.21 -4.30 -25.73
C ALA A 11 3.82 -3.00 -26.30
N GLN A 12 2.99 -1.96 -26.50
CA GLN A 12 3.44 -0.66 -27.01
C GLN A 12 4.47 0.00 -26.07
N LEU A 13 4.24 -0.07 -24.75
CA LEU A 13 5.20 0.45 -23.76
C LEU A 13 6.51 -0.32 -23.77
N ALA A 14 6.47 -1.65 -23.94
CA ALA A 14 7.66 -2.49 -23.98
C ALA A 14 8.51 -2.23 -25.23
N GLU A 15 7.88 -1.95 -26.37
CA GLU A 15 8.55 -1.56 -27.62
C GLU A 15 9.24 -0.20 -27.45
N PHE A 16 8.50 0.82 -26.99
CA PHE A 16 9.06 2.16 -26.75
C PHE A 16 10.24 2.16 -25.77
N LEU A 17 10.11 1.44 -24.65
CA LEU A 17 11.19 1.35 -23.66
C LEU A 17 12.45 0.70 -24.23
N ARG A 18 12.31 -0.30 -25.10
CA ARG A 18 13.43 -1.03 -25.70
C ARG A 18 14.11 -0.21 -26.80
N ASP A 19 13.31 0.37 -27.69
CA ASP A 19 13.81 0.93 -28.95
C ASP A 19 14.33 2.36 -28.77
N GLU A 20 13.61 3.17 -27.98
CA GLU A 20 13.95 4.59 -27.76
C GLU A 20 14.82 4.78 -26.51
N LEU A 21 14.49 4.08 -25.41
CA LEU A 21 15.13 4.28 -24.12
C LEU A 21 16.20 3.22 -23.79
N LYS A 22 16.30 2.14 -24.58
CA LYS A 22 17.22 1.01 -24.36
C LYS A 22 17.09 0.37 -22.98
N LEU A 23 15.87 0.27 -22.47
CA LEU A 23 15.52 -0.32 -21.18
C LEU A 23 14.63 -1.56 -21.37
N GLU A 24 14.85 -2.58 -20.55
CA GLU A 24 14.00 -3.77 -20.54
C GLU A 24 12.87 -3.65 -19.52
N LEU A 25 11.64 -3.92 -19.98
CA LEU A 25 10.47 -3.99 -19.11
C LEU A 25 10.50 -5.30 -18.30
N SER A 26 10.52 -5.18 -16.98
CA SER A 26 10.37 -6.35 -16.10
C SER A 26 8.94 -6.90 -16.18
N ALA A 27 8.78 -8.07 -16.80
CA ALA A 27 7.50 -8.73 -16.97
C ALA A 27 6.83 -9.10 -15.63
N GLU A 28 7.63 -9.44 -14.62
CA GLU A 28 7.17 -9.80 -13.27
C GLU A 28 6.57 -8.60 -12.52
N LYS A 29 7.14 -7.41 -12.71
CA LYS A 29 6.65 -6.17 -12.05
C LYS A 29 5.39 -5.59 -12.70
N THR A 30 5.06 -6.02 -13.92
CA THR A 30 3.96 -5.48 -14.73
C THR A 30 2.81 -6.48 -14.91
N LEU A 31 2.40 -7.09 -13.80
CA LEU A 31 1.27 -8.01 -13.80
C LEU A 31 -0.05 -7.26 -13.98
N ILE A 32 -0.84 -7.66 -14.97
CA ILE A 32 -2.21 -7.15 -15.17
C ILE A 32 -3.11 -7.87 -14.19
N THR A 33 -3.54 -7.18 -13.13
CA THR A 33 -4.47 -7.71 -12.13
C THR A 33 -5.88 -7.14 -12.32
N HIS A 34 -6.89 -7.90 -11.88
CA HIS A 34 -8.27 -7.42 -11.91
C HIS A 34 -8.53 -6.58 -10.64
N ALA A 35 -8.62 -5.27 -10.80
CA ALA A 35 -8.62 -4.30 -9.69
C ALA A 35 -9.78 -4.43 -8.67
N ARG A 36 -10.81 -5.24 -8.97
CA ARG A 36 -11.90 -5.58 -8.05
C ARG A 36 -11.58 -6.75 -7.11
N SER A 37 -10.75 -7.71 -7.55
CA SER A 37 -10.48 -8.94 -6.80
C SER A 37 -9.08 -8.95 -6.19
N GLN A 38 -8.13 -8.25 -6.80
CA GLN A 38 -6.75 -8.18 -6.31
C GLN A 38 -6.29 -6.72 -6.23
N PRO A 39 -5.78 -6.26 -5.07
CA PRO A 39 -5.14 -4.96 -4.96
C PRO A 39 -3.87 -4.91 -5.81
N ALA A 40 -3.61 -3.78 -6.46
CA ALA A 40 -2.34 -3.51 -7.11
C ALA A 40 -1.43 -2.70 -6.17
N ARG A 41 -0.13 -2.99 -6.15
CA ARG A 41 0.83 -2.23 -5.33
C ARG A 41 1.49 -1.15 -6.14
N TYR A 42 1.46 0.08 -5.62
CA TYR A 42 2.15 1.21 -6.23
C TYR A 42 2.55 2.21 -5.16
N LEU A 43 3.81 2.67 -5.20
CA LEU A 43 4.38 3.62 -4.24
C LEU A 43 4.10 3.24 -2.76
N GLY A 44 4.19 1.95 -2.42
CA GLY A 44 3.97 1.47 -1.05
C GLY A 44 2.52 1.42 -0.59
N TYR A 45 1.55 1.76 -1.45
CA TYR A 45 0.12 1.61 -1.21
C TYR A 45 -0.46 0.40 -1.94
N GLU A 46 -1.55 -0.12 -1.40
CA GLU A 46 -2.47 -1.00 -2.12
C GLU A 46 -3.59 -0.16 -2.75
N ILE A 47 -3.62 -0.13 -4.08
CA ILE A 47 -4.66 0.50 -4.88
C ILE A 47 -5.76 -0.52 -5.11
N ILE A 48 -6.96 -0.19 -4.67
CA ILE A 48 -8.16 -0.99 -4.86
C ILE A 48 -9.25 -0.20 -5.58
N VAL A 49 -10.10 -0.90 -6.31
CA VAL A 49 -11.40 -0.34 -6.70
C VAL A 49 -12.39 -0.67 -5.59
N GLN A 50 -12.84 0.36 -4.88
CA GLN A 50 -13.84 0.21 -3.84
C GLN A 50 -15.14 -0.34 -4.46
N HIS A 51 -15.63 -1.39 -3.83
CA HIS A 51 -16.87 -2.02 -4.23
C HIS A 51 -17.58 -2.49 -2.96
N GLU A 52 -18.57 -1.73 -2.53
CA GLU A 52 -19.34 -2.00 -1.33
C GLU A 52 -20.83 -1.95 -1.68
N ASN A 53 -21.46 -3.12 -1.70
CA ASN A 53 -22.87 -3.24 -2.08
C ASN A 53 -23.84 -2.85 -0.95
N SER A 54 -23.36 -2.74 0.28
CA SER A 54 -24.13 -2.38 1.47
C SER A 54 -24.30 -0.87 1.66
N LYS A 55 -23.39 -0.04 1.14
CA LYS A 55 -23.49 1.42 1.25
C LYS A 55 -24.31 2.03 0.12
N ILE A 56 -25.55 2.41 0.45
CA ILE A 56 -26.46 3.15 -0.41
C ILE A 56 -26.56 4.58 0.12
N THR A 57 -26.31 5.57 -0.73
CA THR A 57 -26.50 7.00 -0.45
C THR A 57 -27.38 7.57 -1.55
N ASN A 58 -28.47 8.27 -1.19
CA ASN A 58 -29.45 8.82 -2.14
C ASN A 58 -29.96 7.79 -3.19
N GLY A 59 -30.30 6.57 -2.75
CA GLY A 59 -30.82 5.52 -3.63
C GLY A 59 -29.81 4.95 -4.64
N ARG A 60 -28.53 5.32 -4.55
CA ARG A 60 -27.46 4.83 -5.42
C ARG A 60 -26.33 4.22 -4.59
N ARG A 61 -25.65 3.22 -5.15
CA ARG A 61 -24.43 2.64 -4.56
C ARG A 61 -23.25 3.59 -4.80
N ALA A 62 -23.03 4.53 -3.89
CA ALA A 62 -22.15 5.69 -4.10
C ALA A 62 -20.64 5.36 -4.09
N VAL A 63 -20.26 4.20 -3.55
CA VAL A 63 -18.87 3.79 -3.33
C VAL A 63 -18.31 2.96 -4.49
N ASN A 64 -19.17 2.35 -5.28
CA ASN A 64 -18.78 1.41 -6.33
C ASN A 64 -18.01 2.13 -7.46
N GLY A 65 -16.79 1.65 -7.74
CA GLY A 65 -15.97 2.15 -8.84
C GLY A 65 -15.01 3.28 -8.44
N ARG A 66 -15.02 3.74 -7.19
CA ARG A 66 -14.04 4.72 -6.69
C ARG A 66 -12.72 4.05 -6.39
N ILE A 67 -11.61 4.72 -6.70
CA ILE A 67 -10.27 4.25 -6.32
C ILE A 67 -10.08 4.51 -4.83
N GLY A 68 -9.65 3.49 -4.10
CA GLY A 68 -9.25 3.59 -2.70
C GLY A 68 -7.79 3.24 -2.53
N LEU A 69 -7.09 4.01 -1.71
CA LEU A 69 -5.76 3.67 -1.21
C LEU A 69 -5.89 2.92 0.10
N ARG A 70 -5.05 1.91 0.29
CA ARG A 70 -4.93 1.12 1.52
C ARG A 70 -3.48 0.92 1.95
N VAL A 71 -3.29 0.73 3.24
CA VAL A 71 -1.99 0.34 3.81
C VAL A 71 -1.79 -1.17 3.64
N PRO A 72 -0.71 -1.63 2.98
CA PRO A 72 -0.43 -3.06 2.85
C PRO A 72 -0.25 -3.75 4.21
N LEU A 73 -0.87 -4.92 4.38
CA LEU A 73 -0.84 -5.66 5.66
C LEU A 73 0.56 -6.12 6.07
N ASP A 74 1.39 -6.49 5.10
CA ASP A 74 2.79 -6.85 5.32
C ASP A 74 3.62 -5.65 5.82
N VAL A 75 3.34 -4.43 5.35
CA VAL A 75 3.99 -3.22 5.88
C VAL A 75 3.60 -3.00 7.35
N ILE A 76 2.31 -3.15 7.69
CA ILE A 76 1.85 -3.04 9.09
C ILE A 76 2.54 -4.10 9.97
N LYS A 77 2.62 -5.35 9.49
CA LYS A 77 3.32 -6.43 10.21
C LYS A 77 4.81 -6.15 10.35
N ALA A 78 5.48 -5.69 9.30
CA ALA A 78 6.91 -5.39 9.30
C ALA A 78 7.23 -4.23 10.24
N LYS A 79 6.40 -3.17 10.26
CA LYS A 79 6.60 -2.02 11.15
C LYS A 79 6.25 -2.31 12.60
N SER A 80 5.32 -3.24 12.87
CA SER A 80 4.97 -3.66 14.23
C SER A 80 5.88 -4.75 14.81
N ALA A 81 6.57 -5.53 13.96
CA ALA A 81 7.43 -6.64 14.40
C ALA A 81 8.54 -6.23 15.39
N PRO A 82 9.24 -5.09 15.25
CA PRO A 82 10.26 -4.67 16.21
C PRO A 82 9.72 -4.41 17.62
N TYR A 83 8.42 -4.14 17.72
CA TYR A 83 7.73 -3.78 18.96
C TYR A 83 6.95 -4.95 19.56
N ARG A 84 7.04 -6.14 18.96
CA ARG A 84 6.29 -7.32 19.41
C ARG A 84 7.20 -8.53 19.53
N ARG A 85 7.03 -9.29 20.61
CA ARG A 85 7.65 -10.60 20.81
C ARG A 85 6.56 -11.59 21.19
N HIS A 86 6.48 -12.71 20.48
CA HIS A 86 5.41 -13.71 20.66
C HIS A 86 3.99 -13.10 20.61
N GLY A 87 3.76 -12.12 19.73
CA GLY A 87 2.46 -11.46 19.57
C GLY A 87 2.10 -10.43 20.65
N LYS A 88 2.92 -10.29 21.71
CA LYS A 88 2.73 -9.29 22.75
C LYS A 88 3.64 -8.09 22.53
N PRO A 89 3.22 -6.86 22.91
CA PRO A 89 4.12 -5.71 22.95
C PRO A 89 5.39 -6.05 23.74
N TRP A 90 6.55 -5.70 23.21
CA TRP A 90 7.85 -5.98 23.83
C TRP A 90 8.79 -4.80 23.69
N GLN A 91 9.61 -4.60 24.72
CA GLN A 91 10.61 -3.55 24.76
C GLN A 91 11.74 -3.80 23.75
N ARG A 92 12.18 -2.74 23.06
CA ARG A 92 13.36 -2.79 22.19
C ARG A 92 14.63 -2.71 23.02
N SER A 93 15.46 -3.76 23.01
CA SER A 93 16.71 -3.82 23.77
C SER A 93 17.65 -2.64 23.46
N ALA A 94 17.66 -2.17 22.21
CA ALA A 94 18.48 -1.02 21.79
C ALA A 94 18.07 0.32 22.42
N MET A 95 16.86 0.40 23.00
CA MET A 95 16.32 1.61 23.62
C MET A 95 16.22 1.50 25.15
N GLN A 96 16.61 0.37 25.74
CA GLN A 96 16.51 0.15 27.20
C GLN A 96 17.43 1.06 28.01
N ASN A 97 18.52 1.53 27.41
CA ASN A 97 19.54 2.35 28.08
C ASN A 97 19.42 3.85 27.73
N LEU A 98 18.38 4.25 27.00
CA LEU A 98 18.11 5.65 26.69
C LEU A 98 17.33 6.30 27.82
N ASP A 99 17.42 7.62 27.91
CA ASP A 99 16.58 8.39 28.82
C ASP A 99 15.10 8.28 28.43
N ASP A 100 14.20 8.37 29.41
CA ASP A 100 12.76 8.22 29.23
C ASP A 100 12.22 9.19 28.15
N TYR A 101 12.75 10.42 28.13
CA TYR A 101 12.38 11.42 27.12
C TYR A 101 12.78 10.98 25.71
N ASP A 102 13.99 10.46 25.53
CA ASP A 102 14.52 10.04 24.24
C ASP A 102 13.79 8.78 23.72
N ILE A 103 13.39 7.89 24.62
CA ILE A 103 12.53 6.74 24.30
C ILE A 103 11.21 7.26 23.72
N VAL A 104 10.46 8.06 24.46
CA VAL A 104 9.13 8.55 24.02
C VAL A 104 9.23 9.35 22.71
N LYS A 105 10.24 10.22 22.60
CA LYS A 105 10.50 11.02 21.40
C LYS A 105 10.75 10.15 20.17
N THR A 106 11.55 9.09 20.31
CA THR A 106 11.90 8.22 19.19
C THR A 106 10.69 7.43 18.69
N TYR A 107 9.91 6.84 19.61
CA TYR A 107 8.66 6.16 19.25
C TYR A 107 7.68 7.12 18.54
N GLY A 108 7.53 8.33 19.06
CA GLY A 108 6.66 9.35 18.48
C GLY A 108 7.10 9.77 17.07
N ALA A 109 8.40 9.93 16.84
CA ALA A 109 8.95 10.30 15.53
C ALA A 109 8.76 9.18 14.50
N GLU A 110 9.04 7.93 14.85
CA GLU A 110 8.85 6.78 13.97
C GLU A 110 7.37 6.59 13.60
N TYR A 111 6.47 6.64 14.60
CA TYR A 111 5.04 6.51 14.38
C TYR A 111 4.50 7.63 13.49
N ARG A 112 4.88 8.88 13.76
CA ARG A 112 4.49 10.03 12.95
C ARG A 112 4.94 9.85 11.50
N GLY A 113 6.18 9.41 11.26
CA GLY A 113 6.67 9.18 9.89
C GLY A 113 5.80 8.20 9.10
N ILE A 114 5.40 7.09 9.74
CA ILE A 114 4.56 6.07 9.11
C ILE A 114 3.14 6.61 8.85
N VAL A 115 2.53 7.25 9.83
CA VAL A 115 1.16 7.80 9.70
C VAL A 115 1.11 8.89 8.64
N GLN A 116 2.09 9.80 8.61
CA GLN A 116 2.15 10.86 7.61
C GLN A 116 2.31 10.28 6.20
N TYR A 117 3.16 9.26 6.02
CA TYR A 117 3.34 8.62 4.72
C TYR A 117 2.04 8.00 4.21
N TYR A 118 1.25 7.40 5.10
CA TYR A 118 0.03 6.65 4.77
C TYR A 118 -1.26 7.45 4.88
N MET A 119 -1.23 8.74 5.25
CA MET A 119 -2.42 9.55 5.56
C MET A 119 -3.52 9.56 4.49
N LEU A 120 -3.16 9.29 3.22
CA LEU A 120 -4.12 9.20 2.11
C LEU A 120 -4.86 7.86 2.02
N ALA A 121 -4.44 6.85 2.79
CA ALA A 121 -5.14 5.57 2.84
C ALA A 121 -6.49 5.70 3.57
N ASN A 122 -7.47 4.91 3.13
CA ASN A 122 -8.78 4.86 3.79
C ASN A 122 -8.77 4.03 5.08
N ASP A 123 -7.67 3.35 5.38
CA ASP A 123 -7.53 2.42 6.51
C ASP A 123 -6.25 2.68 7.33
N VAL A 124 -5.87 3.95 7.49
CA VAL A 124 -4.69 4.36 8.29
C VAL A 124 -4.84 3.98 9.77
N TRP A 125 -6.05 3.91 10.28
CA TRP A 125 -6.36 3.60 11.68
C TRP A 125 -6.51 2.09 11.98
N ARG A 126 -6.10 1.24 11.06
CA ARG A 126 -6.33 -0.21 11.10
C ARG A 126 -5.48 -0.96 12.12
#